data_AF-A0A438PQD5-F1
#
_entry.id   AF-A0A438PQD5-F1
#
_cell.length_a   1.000
_cell.length_b   1.000
_cell.length_c   1.000
_cell.angle_alpha   90.00
_cell.angle_beta   90.00
_cell.angle_gamma   90.00
#
_symmetry.space_group_name_H-M   'P 1'
#
loop_
_entity.id
_entity.type
_entity.pdbx_description
1 polymer ?
#
loop_
_entity_poly.entity_id
_entity_poly.type
_entity_poly.pdbx_seq_one_letter_code
_entity_poly.pdbx_strand_id
1 'polypeptide(L)'
;MWQKKKGGSQDSENFAKEHEYILCYQKEKFTIIDTEIDHDIQDFNKTINGKQAKILKLEKWGAGALRTDAPSLYYSIKDPNGNDFYPIAPNSEEGRWRKKPENLDSEHIFWQENSKGRLIPYEVIYYDEIKNAKKVIKTRTIFTEYGTTTEATKEILALFNGTKLFDTPKPEALLQRILEISTQENDLVCDFFAGSGTTCTVAHKLKRKYIGIEMGEHFDSVILPRLKKVIGGFKSGAAKEFNGGGAIKVYALESYEEILRKIKYEDNDKPLAYDEQYSDLVECKEHSYTLNIEALEKMGVDIKETLENLHGVGVEFFNEKVVKFKGNDKEVEILKALKEALIW
;
A
#
# COMPACT_ATOMS: atom_id res chain seq x y z
N MET A 1 4.08 -14.17 -7.47
CA MET A 1 5.53 -14.21 -7.76
C MET A 1 6.00 -12.81 -8.10
N TRP A 2 7.17 -12.41 -7.65
CA TRP A 2 7.77 -11.11 -7.96
C TRP A 2 9.14 -11.29 -8.60
N GLN A 3 9.38 -10.62 -9.73
CA GLN A 3 10.67 -10.61 -10.41
C GLN A 3 11.62 -9.67 -9.67
N LYS A 4 12.57 -10.25 -8.94
CA LYS A 4 13.48 -9.51 -8.06
C LYS A 4 14.70 -8.93 -8.77
N LYS A 5 15.00 -9.38 -9.99
CA LYS A 5 16.13 -8.91 -10.79
C LYS A 5 15.79 -8.99 -12.27
N LYS A 6 16.40 -8.10 -13.07
CA LYS A 6 16.26 -8.07 -14.54
C LYS A 6 17.62 -8.38 -15.15
N GLY A 7 17.68 -9.35 -16.06
CA GLY A 7 18.90 -9.76 -16.76
C GLY A 7 19.47 -11.09 -16.28
N GLY A 8 20.26 -11.73 -17.17
CA GLY A 8 20.78 -13.07 -16.97
C GLY A 8 21.74 -13.17 -15.78
N SER A 9 21.55 -14.20 -14.96
CA SER A 9 22.46 -14.54 -13.87
C SER A 9 23.61 -15.37 -14.44
N GLN A 10 24.73 -14.74 -14.80
CA GLN A 10 25.91 -15.47 -15.29
C GLN A 10 26.42 -16.52 -14.29
N ASP A 11 26.15 -16.34 -13.00
CA ASP A 11 26.55 -17.26 -11.93
C ASP A 11 25.58 -18.44 -11.70
N SER A 12 24.51 -18.57 -12.48
CA SER A 12 23.57 -19.69 -12.33
C SER A 12 24.03 -20.89 -13.15
N GLU A 13 24.25 -22.04 -12.49
CA GLU A 13 24.72 -23.27 -13.15
C GLU A 13 23.77 -23.75 -14.26
N ASN A 14 22.45 -23.66 -14.06
CA ASN A 14 21.45 -24.22 -15.00
C ASN A 14 20.35 -23.21 -15.36
N PHE A 15 19.72 -22.60 -14.36
CA PHE A 15 18.63 -21.63 -14.56
C PHE A 15 18.82 -20.41 -13.68
N ALA A 16 18.66 -19.23 -14.26
CA ALA A 16 18.70 -17.97 -13.53
C ALA A 16 17.50 -17.87 -12.58
N LYS A 17 17.75 -17.86 -11.26
CA LYS A 17 16.72 -17.61 -10.24
C LYS A 17 16.43 -16.12 -10.15
N GLU A 18 15.40 -15.67 -10.86
CA GLU A 18 15.06 -14.25 -11.03
C GLU A 18 13.84 -13.78 -10.21
N HIS A 19 13.17 -14.70 -9.52
CA HIS A 19 11.94 -14.38 -8.78
C HIS A 19 11.97 -14.81 -7.32
N GLU A 20 11.08 -14.20 -6.57
CA GLU A 20 10.69 -14.58 -5.21
C GLU A 20 9.17 -14.81 -5.13
N TYR A 21 8.76 -15.45 -4.04
CA TYR A 21 7.36 -15.73 -3.76
C TYR A 21 6.82 -14.73 -2.75
N ILE A 22 5.57 -14.32 -2.98
CA ILE A 22 4.78 -13.54 -2.03
C ILE A 22 3.57 -14.40 -1.76
N LEU A 23 3.46 -14.91 -0.54
CA LEU A 23 2.33 -15.72 -0.12
C LEU A 23 1.25 -14.78 0.40
N CYS A 24 0.01 -14.99 -0.04
CA CYS A 24 -1.11 -14.16 0.34
C CYS A 24 -2.19 -15.06 0.97
N TYR A 25 -2.55 -14.72 2.20
CA TYR A 25 -3.60 -15.39 2.97
C TYR A 25 -4.63 -14.36 3.39
N GLN A 26 -5.85 -14.83 3.65
CA GLN A 26 -6.94 -13.98 4.06
C GLN A 26 -7.86 -14.74 5.01
N LYS A 27 -8.50 -14.01 5.93
CA LYS A 27 -9.25 -14.59 7.05
C LYS A 27 -10.60 -15.19 6.62
N GLU A 28 -11.30 -14.57 5.68
CA GLU A 28 -12.69 -14.94 5.32
C GLU A 28 -12.93 -14.98 3.80
N LYS A 29 -13.07 -13.83 3.13
CA LYS A 29 -13.13 -13.72 1.67
C LYS A 29 -12.08 -12.76 1.10
N PHE A 30 -11.38 -13.22 0.05
CA PHE A 30 -10.47 -12.36 -0.72
C PHE A 30 -11.21 -11.15 -1.28
N THR A 31 -10.73 -9.96 -0.93
CA THR A 31 -11.12 -8.70 -1.56
C THR A 31 -9.84 -8.06 -2.09
N ILE A 32 -9.79 -7.86 -3.40
CA ILE A 32 -8.67 -7.22 -4.09
C ILE A 32 -9.18 -5.90 -4.65
N ILE A 33 -8.50 -4.81 -4.30
CA ILE A 33 -8.75 -3.50 -4.86
C ILE A 33 -8.09 -3.47 -6.24
N ASP A 34 -8.86 -3.84 -7.26
CA ASP A 34 -8.39 -3.86 -8.64
C ASP A 34 -8.23 -2.45 -9.20
N THR A 35 -7.35 -2.30 -10.19
CA THR A 35 -7.13 -1.01 -10.83
C THR A 35 -8.25 -0.72 -11.81
N GLU A 36 -8.84 0.47 -11.71
CA GLU A 36 -9.87 0.95 -12.61
C GLU A 36 -9.31 2.03 -13.54
N ILE A 37 -9.47 1.84 -14.84
CA ILE A 37 -9.08 2.83 -15.85
C ILE A 37 -10.25 3.20 -16.74
N ASP A 38 -10.19 4.36 -17.38
CA ASP A 38 -11.14 4.73 -18.41
C ASP A 38 -10.94 3.86 -19.67
N HIS A 39 -12.02 3.70 -20.42
CA HIS A 39 -11.95 3.05 -21.73
C HIS A 39 -11.24 3.96 -22.72
N ASP A 40 -10.21 3.43 -23.39
CA ASP A 40 -9.56 4.12 -24.50
C ASP A 40 -10.34 3.87 -25.80
N ILE A 41 -10.73 4.94 -26.50
CA ILE A 41 -11.41 4.87 -27.79
C ILE A 41 -10.59 4.14 -28.85
N GLN A 42 -9.26 4.14 -28.74
CA GLN A 42 -8.37 3.42 -29.67
C GLN A 42 -8.53 1.90 -29.60
N ASP A 43 -9.03 1.36 -28.47
CA ASP A 43 -9.37 -0.06 -28.34
C ASP A 43 -10.58 -0.46 -29.24
N PHE A 44 -11.36 0.52 -29.74
CA PHE A 44 -12.61 0.33 -30.49
C PHE A 44 -12.42 0.59 -31.99
N ASN A 45 -11.63 -0.27 -32.61
CA ASN A 45 -11.14 -0.12 -33.99
C ASN A 45 -12.10 -0.60 -35.10
N LYS A 46 -13.35 -0.93 -34.77
CA LYS A 46 -14.38 -1.33 -35.74
C LYS A 46 -15.50 -0.30 -35.79
N THR A 47 -16.20 -0.25 -36.92
CA THR A 47 -17.44 0.51 -37.05
C THR A 47 -18.56 -0.48 -37.37
N ILE A 48 -19.50 -0.61 -36.44
CA ILE A 48 -20.67 -1.49 -36.58
C ILE A 48 -21.92 -0.60 -36.43
N ASN A 49 -22.85 -0.66 -37.37
CA ASN A 49 -24.07 0.18 -37.36
C ASN A 49 -23.78 1.68 -37.19
N GLY A 50 -22.68 2.17 -37.80
CA GLY A 50 -22.27 3.58 -37.73
C GLY A 50 -21.64 4.02 -36.40
N LYS A 51 -21.47 3.12 -35.43
CA LYS A 51 -20.85 3.40 -34.12
C LYS A 51 -19.48 2.75 -34.00
N GLN A 52 -18.57 3.38 -33.26
CA GLN A 52 -17.28 2.77 -32.92
C GLN A 52 -17.47 1.63 -31.92
N ALA A 53 -16.84 0.50 -32.24
CA ALA A 53 -17.01 -0.74 -31.53
C ALA A 53 -15.71 -1.54 -31.52
N LYS A 54 -15.63 -2.49 -30.59
CA LYS A 54 -14.74 -3.64 -30.70
C LYS A 54 -15.56 -4.91 -30.73
N ILE A 55 -14.99 -5.95 -31.32
CA ILE A 55 -15.65 -7.25 -31.44
C ILE A 55 -14.81 -8.34 -30.79
N LEU A 56 -15.48 -9.26 -30.11
CA LEU A 56 -14.87 -10.44 -29.51
C LEU A 56 -15.55 -11.69 -30.07
N LYS A 57 -14.79 -12.56 -30.72
CA LYS A 57 -15.32 -13.81 -31.27
C LYS A 57 -15.94 -14.66 -30.14
N LEU A 58 -17.21 -15.03 -30.25
CA LEU A 58 -17.91 -15.76 -29.18
C LEU A 58 -17.46 -17.22 -29.05
N GLU A 59 -17.12 -17.88 -30.16
CA GLU A 59 -16.52 -19.22 -30.11
C GLU A 59 -15.12 -19.16 -29.49
N LYS A 60 -14.87 -20.02 -28.50
CA LYS A 60 -13.54 -20.14 -27.89
C LYS A 60 -12.60 -20.84 -28.86
N TRP A 61 -11.46 -20.21 -29.13
CA TRP A 61 -10.35 -20.80 -29.89
C TRP A 61 -9.11 -20.95 -29.00
N GLY A 62 -8.24 -21.89 -29.35
CA GLY A 62 -7.00 -22.21 -28.61
C GLY A 62 -7.23 -23.15 -27.43
N ALA A 63 -6.39 -23.06 -26.40
CA ALA A 63 -6.46 -23.96 -25.24
C ALA A 63 -7.84 -23.98 -24.58
N GLY A 64 -8.33 -25.18 -24.26
CA GLY A 64 -9.62 -25.38 -23.62
C GLY A 64 -10.80 -24.93 -24.49
N ALA A 65 -10.83 -25.24 -25.79
CA ALA A 65 -11.86 -24.78 -26.73
C ALA A 65 -13.01 -25.78 -26.93
N LEU A 66 -12.89 -27.00 -26.42
CA LEU A 66 -13.84 -28.08 -26.66
C LEU A 66 -14.97 -28.03 -25.64
N ARG A 67 -16.11 -28.60 -26.00
CA ARG A 67 -17.23 -28.84 -25.08
C ARG A 67 -16.79 -29.65 -23.86
N THR A 68 -15.95 -30.66 -24.06
CA THR A 68 -15.45 -31.53 -22.99
C THR A 68 -14.67 -30.76 -21.92
N ASP A 69 -14.05 -29.63 -22.27
CA ASP A 69 -13.32 -28.76 -21.33
C ASP A 69 -14.26 -27.97 -20.42
N ALA A 70 -15.46 -27.61 -20.90
CA ALA A 70 -16.48 -26.92 -20.11
C ALA A 70 -17.89 -27.17 -20.67
N PRO A 71 -18.54 -28.29 -20.29
CA PRO A 71 -19.81 -28.70 -20.88
C PRO A 71 -20.95 -27.69 -20.74
N SER A 72 -20.95 -26.88 -19.67
CA SER A 72 -21.94 -25.83 -19.41
C SER A 72 -21.86 -24.63 -20.36
N LEU A 73 -20.80 -24.55 -21.17
CA LEU A 73 -20.60 -23.49 -22.18
C LEU A 73 -20.95 -23.97 -23.59
N TYR A 74 -21.57 -25.14 -23.71
CA TYR A 74 -22.16 -25.63 -24.95
C TYR A 74 -23.68 -25.52 -24.87
N TYR A 75 -24.22 -24.49 -25.52
CA TYR A 75 -25.65 -24.21 -25.61
C TYR A 75 -25.96 -23.55 -26.96
N SER A 76 -27.21 -23.53 -27.41
CA SER A 76 -27.56 -22.84 -28.65
C SER A 76 -27.73 -21.35 -28.43
N ILE A 77 -27.36 -20.57 -29.44
CA ILE A 77 -27.81 -19.19 -29.62
C ILE A 77 -28.64 -19.11 -30.91
N LYS A 78 -29.45 -18.07 -31.07
CA LYS A 78 -30.21 -17.89 -32.32
C LYS A 78 -29.35 -17.18 -33.36
N ASP A 79 -29.25 -17.78 -34.55
CA ASP A 79 -28.66 -17.13 -35.72
C ASP A 79 -29.59 -16.03 -36.29
N PRO A 80 -29.15 -15.22 -37.27
CA PRO A 80 -30.00 -14.19 -37.89
C PRO A 80 -31.27 -14.71 -38.56
N ASN A 81 -31.34 -16.02 -38.85
CA ASN A 81 -32.50 -16.66 -39.46
C ASN A 81 -33.40 -17.33 -38.39
N GLY A 82 -33.06 -17.23 -37.10
CA GLY A 82 -33.80 -17.84 -35.99
C GLY A 82 -33.46 -19.31 -35.70
N ASN A 83 -32.46 -19.89 -36.37
CA ASN A 83 -32.04 -21.27 -36.16
C ASN A 83 -31.14 -21.41 -34.93
N ASP A 84 -31.12 -22.59 -34.32
CA ASP A 84 -30.16 -22.91 -33.27
C ASP A 84 -28.74 -23.04 -33.83
N PHE A 85 -27.83 -22.22 -33.31
CA PHE A 85 -26.43 -22.20 -33.66
C PHE A 85 -25.58 -22.65 -32.47
N TYR A 86 -24.73 -23.64 -32.69
CA TYR A 86 -23.83 -24.20 -31.69
C TYR A 86 -22.36 -23.84 -31.97
N PRO A 87 -21.53 -23.72 -30.93
CA PRO A 87 -20.12 -23.36 -31.11
C PRO A 87 -19.34 -24.53 -31.72
N ILE A 88 -18.47 -24.23 -32.69
CA ILE A 88 -17.59 -25.23 -33.32
C ILE A 88 -16.12 -24.83 -33.06
N ALA A 89 -15.33 -25.80 -32.62
CA ALA A 89 -13.91 -25.61 -32.38
C ALA A 89 -13.11 -25.57 -33.71
N PRO A 90 -11.87 -25.04 -33.73
CA PRO A 90 -11.06 -24.96 -34.95
C PRO A 90 -10.81 -26.32 -35.64
N ASN A 91 -10.84 -27.42 -34.89
CA ASN A 91 -10.70 -28.79 -35.38
C ASN A 91 -12.02 -29.39 -35.89
N SER A 92 -13.09 -28.59 -36.01
CA SER A 92 -14.44 -29.00 -36.41
C SER A 92 -15.19 -29.87 -35.39
N GLU A 93 -14.68 -30.05 -34.19
CA GLU A 93 -15.39 -30.72 -33.10
C GLU A 93 -16.35 -29.76 -32.38
N GLU A 94 -17.20 -30.32 -31.51
CA GLU A 94 -18.07 -29.54 -30.62
C GLU A 94 -17.22 -28.61 -29.75
N GLY A 95 -17.35 -27.30 -30.00
CA GLY A 95 -16.61 -26.27 -29.29
C GLY A 95 -17.33 -25.83 -28.03
N ARG A 96 -16.96 -24.65 -27.53
CA ARG A 96 -17.72 -23.96 -26.49
C ARG A 96 -17.72 -22.46 -26.71
N TRP A 97 -18.70 -21.80 -26.09
CA TRP A 97 -18.71 -20.35 -25.98
C TRP A 97 -17.66 -19.85 -24.99
N ARG A 98 -17.29 -18.57 -25.14
CA ARG A 98 -16.50 -17.84 -24.14
C ARG A 98 -17.30 -17.45 -22.91
N LYS A 99 -18.62 -17.39 -23.02
CA LYS A 99 -19.53 -16.88 -21.99
C LYS A 99 -20.58 -17.93 -21.63
N LYS A 100 -21.05 -17.87 -20.39
CA LYS A 100 -22.24 -18.60 -19.93
C LYS A 100 -23.51 -17.95 -20.51
N PRO A 101 -24.63 -18.68 -20.62
CA PRO A 101 -25.90 -18.13 -21.12
C PRO A 101 -26.32 -16.85 -20.38
N GLU A 102 -26.25 -16.88 -19.05
CA GLU A 102 -26.60 -15.76 -18.16
C GLU A 102 -25.74 -14.49 -18.33
N ASN A 103 -24.58 -14.59 -18.97
CA ASN A 103 -23.66 -13.47 -19.20
C ASN A 103 -23.56 -13.06 -20.69
N LEU A 104 -24.29 -13.75 -21.57
CA LEU A 104 -24.31 -13.45 -22.99
C LEU A 104 -25.40 -12.42 -23.25
N ASP A 105 -25.02 -11.28 -23.81
CA ASP A 105 -25.97 -10.30 -24.30
C ASP A 105 -26.40 -10.68 -25.73
N SER A 106 -27.64 -11.16 -25.87
CA SER A 106 -28.19 -11.59 -27.16
C SER A 106 -28.42 -10.44 -28.13
N GLU A 107 -28.61 -9.21 -27.63
CA GLU A 107 -28.88 -8.03 -28.45
C GLU A 107 -27.60 -7.47 -29.10
N HIS A 108 -26.43 -7.81 -28.54
CA HIS A 108 -25.12 -7.32 -28.97
C HIS A 108 -24.29 -8.40 -29.70
N ILE A 109 -24.93 -9.20 -30.55
CA ILE A 109 -24.27 -10.19 -31.40
C ILE A 109 -24.16 -9.69 -32.84
N PHE A 110 -22.93 -9.52 -33.32
CA PHE A 110 -22.62 -9.26 -34.72
C PHE A 110 -22.20 -10.54 -35.42
N TRP A 111 -22.90 -10.84 -36.50
CA TRP A 111 -22.64 -12.01 -37.33
C TRP A 111 -21.81 -11.60 -38.54
N GLN A 112 -20.70 -12.29 -38.74
CA GLN A 112 -19.83 -12.08 -39.90
C GLN A 112 -19.57 -13.39 -40.61
N GLU A 113 -19.77 -13.40 -41.92
CA GLU A 113 -19.44 -14.53 -42.77
C GLU A 113 -17.91 -14.62 -42.95
N ASN A 114 -17.36 -15.83 -42.81
CA ASN A 114 -15.95 -16.07 -43.09
C ASN A 114 -15.71 -16.39 -44.57
N SER A 115 -14.45 -16.56 -44.96
CA SER A 115 -14.06 -16.88 -46.34
C SER A 115 -14.62 -18.20 -46.89
N LYS A 116 -15.17 -19.07 -46.03
CA LYS A 116 -15.79 -20.34 -46.39
C LYS A 116 -17.32 -20.30 -46.37
N GLY A 117 -17.90 -19.11 -46.20
CA GLY A 117 -19.35 -18.91 -46.16
C GLY A 117 -20.03 -19.26 -44.84
N ARG A 118 -19.26 -19.54 -43.78
CA ARG A 118 -19.81 -19.84 -42.45
C ARG A 118 -19.97 -18.55 -41.66
N LEU A 119 -21.17 -18.32 -41.13
CA LEU A 119 -21.44 -17.28 -40.16
C LEU A 119 -20.66 -17.52 -38.85
N ILE A 120 -20.02 -16.46 -38.35
CA ILE A 120 -19.30 -16.46 -37.08
C ILE A 120 -19.93 -15.40 -36.19
N PRO A 121 -20.35 -15.76 -34.96
CA PRO A 121 -20.88 -14.81 -34.00
C PRO A 121 -19.74 -14.10 -33.24
N TYR A 122 -19.87 -12.79 -33.12
CA TYR A 122 -19.02 -11.92 -32.31
C TYR A 122 -19.88 -11.14 -31.33
N GLU A 123 -19.41 -11.01 -30.10
CA GLU A 123 -19.92 -10.00 -29.19
C GLU A 123 -19.42 -8.63 -29.63
N VAL A 124 -20.33 -7.68 -29.78
CA VAL A 124 -20.02 -6.28 -30.07
C VAL A 124 -20.06 -5.49 -28.78
N ILE A 125 -19.07 -4.62 -28.59
CA ILE A 125 -19.06 -3.68 -27.47
C ILE A 125 -18.88 -2.29 -28.07
N TYR A 126 -19.90 -1.44 -27.93
CA TYR A 126 -19.89 -0.08 -28.43
C TYR A 126 -19.21 0.87 -27.43
N TYR A 127 -18.34 1.75 -27.92
CA TYR A 127 -17.62 2.69 -27.05
C TYR A 127 -18.58 3.60 -26.28
N ASP A 128 -19.59 4.16 -26.95
CA ASP A 128 -20.52 5.11 -26.32
C ASP A 128 -21.36 4.53 -25.17
N GLU A 129 -21.55 3.21 -25.16
CA GLU A 129 -22.32 2.52 -24.11
C GLU A 129 -21.51 2.32 -22.83
N ILE A 130 -20.18 2.23 -22.96
CA ILE A 130 -19.30 1.93 -21.83
C ILE A 130 -18.25 3.01 -21.54
N LYS A 131 -18.18 4.10 -22.31
CA LYS A 131 -17.18 5.17 -22.13
C LYS A 131 -17.17 5.79 -20.72
N ASN A 132 -18.31 5.78 -20.04
CA ASN A 132 -18.45 6.30 -18.68
C ASN A 132 -18.28 5.20 -17.60
N ALA A 133 -18.26 3.93 -17.99
CA ALA A 133 -17.96 2.83 -17.10
C ALA A 133 -16.44 2.67 -16.95
N LYS A 134 -16.00 2.15 -15.80
CA LYS A 134 -14.58 1.86 -15.59
C LYS A 134 -14.23 0.45 -16.10
N LYS A 135 -13.09 0.36 -16.78
CA LYS A 135 -12.45 -0.90 -17.14
C LYS A 135 -11.67 -1.40 -15.94
N VAL A 136 -12.13 -2.50 -15.36
CA VAL A 136 -11.44 -3.17 -14.25
C VAL A 136 -10.28 -4.02 -14.78
N ILE A 137 -9.07 -3.70 -14.37
CA ILE A 137 -7.87 -4.50 -14.62
C ILE A 137 -7.60 -5.37 -13.40
N LYS A 138 -7.81 -6.68 -13.58
CA LYS A 138 -7.52 -7.67 -12.55
C LYS A 138 -6.03 -7.69 -12.20
N THR A 139 -5.74 -7.69 -10.90
CA THR A 139 -4.38 -7.83 -10.38
C THR A 139 -3.77 -9.15 -10.83
N ARG A 140 -2.58 -9.08 -11.43
CA ARG A 140 -1.85 -10.25 -11.94
C ARG A 140 -1.13 -10.98 -10.81
N THR A 141 -0.96 -12.29 -10.93
CA THR A 141 -0.21 -13.12 -9.96
C THR A 141 1.30 -13.08 -10.15
N ILE A 142 1.77 -12.44 -11.23
CA ILE A 142 3.18 -12.29 -11.60
C ILE A 142 3.49 -10.80 -11.68
N PHE A 143 4.39 -10.35 -10.83
CA PHE A 143 4.81 -8.96 -10.67
C PHE A 143 6.18 -8.78 -11.35
N THR A 144 6.19 -8.13 -12.51
CA THR A 144 7.41 -7.84 -13.29
C THR A 144 7.79 -6.35 -13.28
N GLU A 145 6.86 -5.51 -12.85
CA GLU A 145 6.90 -4.06 -13.00
C GLU A 145 7.13 -3.30 -11.69
N TYR A 146 7.14 -3.96 -10.52
CA TYR A 146 7.16 -3.31 -9.21
C TYR A 146 8.54 -3.30 -8.54
N GLY A 147 9.57 -2.90 -9.30
CA GLY A 147 10.95 -2.77 -8.83
C GLY A 147 11.68 -4.10 -8.62
N THR A 148 12.97 -4.00 -8.32
CA THR A 148 13.97 -5.07 -8.13
C THR A 148 14.79 -4.80 -6.87
N THR A 149 15.62 -5.77 -6.47
CA THR A 149 16.58 -5.58 -5.36
C THR A 149 17.60 -4.48 -5.64
N THR A 150 17.96 -4.28 -6.92
CA THR A 150 18.86 -3.20 -7.33
C THR A 150 18.22 -1.83 -7.13
N GLU A 151 16.95 -1.66 -7.49
CA GLU A 151 16.24 -0.41 -7.21
C GLU A 151 16.09 -0.16 -5.71
N ALA A 152 15.77 -1.19 -4.92
CA ALA A 152 15.68 -1.08 -3.46
C ALA A 152 17.02 -0.63 -2.83
N THR A 153 18.15 -1.14 -3.33
CA THR A 153 19.48 -0.71 -2.87
C THR A 153 19.73 0.75 -3.20
N LYS A 154 19.34 1.21 -4.39
CA LYS A 154 19.46 2.62 -4.80
C LYS A 154 18.61 3.54 -3.91
N GLU A 155 17.43 3.09 -3.49
CA GLU A 155 16.57 3.83 -2.55
C GLU A 155 17.28 4.06 -1.20
N ILE A 156 17.91 3.01 -0.65
CA ILE A 156 18.72 3.12 0.60
C ILE A 156 19.91 4.06 0.40
N LEU A 157 20.67 3.92 -0.69
CA LEU A 157 21.81 4.79 -0.97
C LEU A 157 21.38 6.27 -1.08
N ALA A 158 20.26 6.55 -1.74
CA ALA A 158 19.72 7.91 -1.83
C ALA A 158 19.29 8.45 -0.46
N LEU A 159 18.70 7.61 0.39
CA LEU A 159 18.30 7.98 1.75
C LEU A 159 19.50 8.24 2.66
N PHE A 160 20.66 7.62 2.43
CA PHE A 160 21.81 7.69 3.33
C PHE A 160 23.08 8.19 2.66
N ASN A 161 22.93 9.12 1.70
CA ASN A 161 24.04 9.83 1.06
C ASN A 161 25.15 8.90 0.50
N GLY A 162 24.74 7.78 -0.10
CA GLY A 162 25.64 6.78 -0.67
C GLY A 162 26.11 5.70 0.30
N THR A 163 25.69 5.73 1.57
CA THR A 163 26.01 4.68 2.54
C THR A 163 25.00 3.54 2.47
N LYS A 164 25.51 2.31 2.32
CA LYS A 164 24.68 1.10 2.32
C LYS A 164 24.48 0.61 3.76
N LEU A 165 23.47 1.14 4.44
CA LEU A 165 23.16 0.77 5.84
C LEU A 165 22.26 -0.47 5.98
N PHE A 166 21.76 -1.03 4.88
CA PHE A 166 20.92 -2.23 4.89
C PHE A 166 21.15 -3.08 3.64
N ASP A 167 21.25 -4.39 3.81
CA ASP A 167 21.70 -5.27 2.72
C ASP A 167 20.59 -5.72 1.76
N THR A 168 19.42 -6.04 2.29
CA THR A 168 18.34 -6.68 1.51
C THR A 168 17.01 -5.93 1.60
N PRO A 169 16.99 -4.61 1.34
CA PRO A 169 15.74 -3.85 1.36
C PRO A 169 14.80 -4.37 0.26
N LYS A 170 13.49 -4.30 0.52
CA LYS A 170 12.47 -4.45 -0.53
C LYS A 170 12.22 -3.07 -1.17
N PRO A 171 11.96 -3.00 -2.49
CA PRO A 171 11.74 -1.73 -3.17
C PRO A 171 10.39 -1.14 -2.77
N GLU A 172 10.31 0.17 -2.60
CA GLU A 172 9.07 0.86 -2.23
C GLU A 172 7.93 0.59 -3.23
N ALA A 173 8.23 0.46 -4.53
CA ALA A 173 7.23 0.16 -5.56
C ALA A 173 6.50 -1.16 -5.35
N LEU A 174 7.19 -2.19 -4.83
CA LEU A 174 6.58 -3.49 -4.53
C LEU A 174 5.59 -3.36 -3.38
N LEU A 175 6.00 -2.69 -2.30
CA LEU A 175 5.16 -2.51 -1.12
C LEU A 175 3.99 -1.58 -1.45
N GLN A 176 4.19 -0.56 -2.31
CA GLN A 176 3.11 0.31 -2.77
C GLN A 176 2.05 -0.52 -3.47
N ARG A 177 2.43 -1.38 -4.42
CA ARG A 177 1.47 -2.24 -5.11
C ARG A 177 0.73 -3.15 -4.15
N ILE A 178 1.42 -3.76 -3.20
CA ILE A 178 0.79 -4.66 -2.20
C ILE A 178 -0.23 -3.89 -1.36
N LEU A 179 0.11 -2.69 -0.88
CA LEU A 179 -0.80 -1.88 -0.07
C LEU A 179 -1.97 -1.34 -0.88
N GLU A 180 -1.77 -0.91 -2.12
CA GLU A 180 -2.85 -0.41 -2.99
C GLU A 180 -3.91 -1.46 -3.28
N ILE A 181 -3.52 -2.72 -3.48
CA ILE A 181 -4.47 -3.80 -3.77
C ILE A 181 -5.17 -4.36 -2.53
N SER A 182 -4.72 -3.98 -1.33
CA SER A 182 -5.17 -4.58 -0.06
C SER A 182 -5.66 -3.58 0.99
N THR A 183 -5.46 -2.27 0.79
CA THR A 183 -5.77 -1.24 1.79
C THR A 183 -6.27 0.06 1.16
N GLN A 184 -7.07 0.81 1.92
CA GLN A 184 -7.52 2.17 1.64
C GLN A 184 -6.84 3.19 2.57
N GLU A 185 -7.07 4.47 2.32
CA GLU A 185 -6.59 5.54 3.21
C GLU A 185 -7.12 5.32 4.63
N ASN A 186 -6.29 5.62 5.63
CA ASN A 186 -6.55 5.38 7.06
C ASN A 186 -6.59 3.92 7.56
N ASP A 187 -6.50 2.92 6.68
CA ASP A 187 -6.36 1.53 7.11
C ASP A 187 -5.05 1.31 7.90
N LEU A 188 -5.05 0.28 8.74
CA LEU A 188 -3.89 -0.11 9.55
C LEU A 188 -3.07 -1.20 8.86
N VAL A 189 -1.79 -0.92 8.63
CA VAL A 189 -0.80 -1.86 8.11
C VAL A 189 0.11 -2.32 9.24
N CYS A 190 0.35 -3.61 9.37
CA CYS A 190 1.27 -4.13 10.37
C CYS A 190 2.41 -4.93 9.73
N ASP A 191 3.64 -4.61 10.11
CA ASP A 191 4.85 -5.30 9.68
C ASP A 191 5.69 -5.69 10.90
N PHE A 192 5.71 -6.98 11.22
CA PHE A 192 6.45 -7.53 12.35
C PHE A 192 7.93 -7.79 12.05
N PHE A 193 8.36 -7.55 10.81
CA PHE A 193 9.73 -7.72 10.32
C PHE A 193 10.12 -6.51 9.49
N ALA A 194 10.03 -5.32 10.09
CA ALA A 194 10.07 -4.04 9.39
C ALA A 194 11.39 -3.81 8.61
N GLY A 195 12.49 -4.41 9.05
CA GLY A 195 13.81 -4.43 8.43
C GLY A 195 14.35 -3.02 8.17
N SER A 196 14.28 -2.59 6.91
CA SER A 196 14.69 -1.24 6.50
C SER A 196 13.57 -0.19 6.57
N GLY A 197 12.41 -0.55 7.12
CA GLY A 197 11.26 0.34 7.27
C GLY A 197 10.52 0.66 5.97
N THR A 198 10.70 -0.12 4.90
CA THR A 198 10.05 0.13 3.59
C THR A 198 8.53 0.10 3.72
N THR A 199 7.95 -0.90 4.39
CA THR A 199 6.48 -0.99 4.55
C THR A 199 5.91 0.21 5.29
N CYS A 200 6.55 0.61 6.40
CA CYS A 200 6.16 1.78 7.19
C CYS A 200 6.25 3.07 6.36
N THR A 201 7.34 3.24 5.61
CA THR A 201 7.55 4.38 4.70
C THR A 201 6.43 4.50 3.67
N VAL A 202 6.10 3.39 3.00
CA VAL A 202 5.08 3.40 1.95
C VAL A 202 3.69 3.58 2.53
N ALA A 203 3.38 2.90 3.64
CA ALA A 203 2.11 3.10 4.34
C ALA A 203 1.93 4.58 4.73
N HIS A 204 2.98 5.22 5.27
CA HIS A 204 2.98 6.64 5.61
C HIS A 204 2.69 7.53 4.41
N LYS A 205 3.42 7.34 3.29
CA LYS A 205 3.23 8.13 2.06
C LYS A 205 1.84 7.95 1.45
N LEU A 206 1.29 6.75 1.56
CA LEU A 206 -0.09 6.44 1.16
C LEU A 206 -1.11 6.90 2.21
N LYS A 207 -0.75 7.56 3.31
CA LYS A 207 -1.70 8.00 4.37
C LYS A 207 -2.45 6.83 5.02
N ARG A 208 -1.76 5.73 5.27
CA ARG A 208 -2.23 4.60 6.08
C ARG A 208 -1.65 4.72 7.49
N LYS A 209 -2.36 4.18 8.48
CA LYS A 209 -1.80 3.96 9.81
C LYS A 209 -0.88 2.74 9.74
N TYR A 210 0.15 2.69 10.57
CA TYR A 210 1.02 1.51 10.59
C TYR A 210 1.62 1.19 11.95
N ILE A 211 1.95 -0.08 12.13
CA ILE A 211 2.75 -0.60 13.24
C ILE A 211 3.90 -1.37 12.60
N GLY A 212 5.12 -0.86 12.79
CA GLY A 212 6.36 -1.55 12.42
C GLY A 212 7.07 -2.07 13.66
N ILE A 213 7.47 -3.33 13.66
CA ILE A 213 8.26 -3.93 14.72
C ILE A 213 9.60 -4.38 14.11
N GLU A 214 10.69 -4.03 14.78
CA GLU A 214 12.04 -4.44 14.41
C GLU A 214 12.83 -4.79 15.67
N MET A 215 13.74 -5.76 15.55
CA MET A 215 14.64 -6.16 16.62
C MET A 215 16.08 -5.77 16.26
N GLY A 216 16.76 -5.12 17.20
CA GLY A 216 18.18 -4.80 17.07
C GLY A 216 18.48 -3.43 16.46
N GLU A 217 19.76 -3.21 16.17
CA GLU A 217 20.34 -1.89 15.91
C GLU A 217 19.88 -1.24 14.59
N HIS A 218 19.21 -2.01 13.72
CA HIS A 218 18.63 -1.50 12.47
C HIS A 218 17.52 -0.48 12.70
N PHE A 219 16.83 -0.53 13.85
CA PHE A 219 15.83 0.47 14.19
C PHE A 219 16.43 1.87 14.23
N ASP A 220 17.49 2.06 15.03
CA ASP A 220 18.13 3.37 15.22
C ASP A 220 18.97 3.80 14.02
N SER A 221 19.64 2.86 13.36
CA SER A 221 20.55 3.16 12.25
C SER A 221 19.84 3.33 10.90
N VAL A 222 18.67 2.72 10.71
CA VAL A 222 17.98 2.69 9.40
C VAL A 222 16.53 3.16 9.49
N ILE A 223 15.69 2.50 10.29
CA ILE A 223 14.24 2.76 10.26
C ILE A 223 13.91 4.17 10.75
N LEU A 224 14.37 4.53 11.94
CA LEU A 224 14.06 5.82 12.56
C LEU A 224 14.57 7.00 11.71
N PRO A 225 15.83 7.03 11.23
CA PRO A 225 16.30 8.06 10.32
C PRO A 225 15.50 8.12 9.00
N ARG A 226 15.14 6.96 8.43
CA ARG A 226 14.34 6.88 7.20
C ARG A 226 12.97 7.50 7.42
N LEU A 227 12.26 7.13 8.48
CA LEU A 227 10.93 7.67 8.78
C LEU A 227 10.99 9.17 9.08
N LYS A 228 12.00 9.64 9.83
CA LYS A 228 12.23 11.08 10.04
C LYS A 228 12.38 11.83 8.71
N LYS A 229 13.15 11.30 7.76
CA LYS A 229 13.29 11.90 6.42
C LYS A 229 11.97 11.91 5.65
N VAL A 230 11.21 10.82 5.70
CA VAL A 230 9.91 10.72 5.01
C VAL A 230 8.91 11.73 5.58
N ILE A 231 8.80 11.81 6.91
CA ILE A 231 7.96 12.80 7.61
C ILE A 231 8.42 14.23 7.26
N GLY A 232 9.73 14.46 7.18
CA GLY A 232 10.31 15.72 6.71
C GLY A 232 10.13 16.00 5.21
N GLY A 233 9.39 15.18 4.47
CA GLY A 233 9.06 15.41 3.06
C GLY A 233 10.14 14.99 2.06
N PHE A 234 11.10 14.15 2.46
CA PHE A 234 12.10 13.62 1.54
C PHE A 234 11.46 12.76 0.45
N LYS A 235 11.73 13.12 -0.80
CA LYS A 235 11.19 12.42 -1.98
C LYS A 235 12.10 11.27 -2.38
N SER A 236 11.73 10.05 -1.98
CA SER A 236 12.39 8.80 -2.35
C SER A 236 11.41 7.83 -3.01
N GLY A 237 11.94 6.83 -3.73
CA GLY A 237 11.22 5.62 -4.12
C GLY A 237 9.85 5.88 -4.74
N ALA A 238 8.81 5.34 -4.11
CA ALA A 238 7.43 5.36 -4.58
C ALA A 238 6.62 6.48 -3.90
N ALA A 239 5.43 6.79 -4.44
CA ALA A 239 4.56 7.88 -3.96
C ALA A 239 5.28 9.24 -3.75
N LYS A 240 6.05 9.69 -4.76
CA LYS A 240 6.88 10.93 -4.70
C LYS A 240 6.09 12.24 -4.58
N GLU A 241 4.79 12.20 -4.77
CA GLU A 241 3.89 13.34 -4.56
C GLU A 241 3.67 13.67 -3.08
N PHE A 242 4.05 12.76 -2.16
CA PHE A 242 4.00 13.02 -0.73
C PHE A 242 4.97 14.14 -0.35
N ASN A 243 4.47 15.17 0.34
CA ASN A 243 5.23 16.37 0.68
C ASN A 243 5.57 16.47 2.18
N GLY A 244 5.51 15.36 2.92
CA GLY A 244 5.81 15.31 4.35
C GLY A 244 4.58 15.44 5.26
N GLY A 245 4.83 15.48 6.56
CA GLY A 245 3.83 15.58 7.63
C GLY A 245 3.54 14.25 8.34
N GLY A 246 2.78 14.36 9.42
CA GLY A 246 2.44 13.24 10.31
C GLY A 246 3.43 13.08 11.48
N ALA A 247 3.13 12.14 12.37
CA ALA A 247 3.95 11.81 13.52
C ALA A 247 4.06 10.29 13.67
N ILE A 248 5.15 9.85 14.29
CA ILE A 248 5.33 8.46 14.71
C ILE A 248 5.56 8.43 16.20
N LYS A 249 5.00 7.42 16.86
CA LYS A 249 5.32 7.11 18.24
C LYS A 249 6.20 5.88 18.27
N VAL A 250 7.32 5.99 18.97
CA VAL A 250 8.30 4.91 19.12
C VAL A 250 8.13 4.32 20.51
N TYR A 251 8.11 2.99 20.57
CA TYR A 251 8.09 2.24 21.82
C TYR A 251 9.27 1.29 21.81
N ALA A 252 10.07 1.30 22.87
CA ALA A 252 11.04 0.27 23.15
C ALA A 252 10.40 -0.75 24.10
N LEU A 253 10.53 -2.04 23.81
CA LEU A 253 10.12 -3.10 24.73
C LEU A 253 11.36 -3.55 25.50
N GLU A 254 11.35 -3.36 26.81
CA GLU A 254 12.39 -3.91 27.69
C GLU A 254 12.01 -5.32 28.15
N SER A 255 13.00 -6.20 28.27
CA SER A 255 12.75 -7.51 28.88
C SER A 255 12.58 -7.35 30.40
N TYR A 256 11.73 -8.20 30.99
CA TYR A 256 11.53 -8.24 32.44
C TYR A 256 12.84 -8.38 33.22
N GLU A 257 13.78 -9.18 32.70
CA GLU A 257 15.11 -9.37 33.29
C GLU A 257 15.99 -8.12 33.21
N GLU A 258 15.90 -7.33 32.14
CA GLU A 258 16.61 -6.05 32.04
C GLU A 258 16.05 -5.03 33.02
N ILE A 259 14.72 -4.96 33.16
CA ILE A 259 14.07 -4.11 34.15
C ILE A 259 14.58 -4.48 35.55
N LEU A 260 14.56 -5.76 35.93
CA LEU A 260 15.07 -6.21 37.23
C LEU A 260 16.57 -5.93 37.44
N ARG A 261 17.38 -5.91 36.38
CA ARG A 261 18.82 -5.60 36.48
C ARG A 261 19.12 -4.11 36.55
N LYS A 262 18.28 -3.29 35.94
CA LYS A 262 18.44 -1.83 35.86
C LYS A 262 17.71 -1.11 37.00
N ILE A 263 16.68 -1.72 37.59
CA ILE A 263 15.87 -1.09 38.64
C ILE A 263 16.76 -0.75 39.85
N LYS A 264 16.79 0.53 40.19
CA LYS A 264 17.42 1.04 41.40
C LYS A 264 16.31 1.47 42.34
N TYR A 265 16.33 0.95 43.55
CA TYR A 265 15.43 1.42 44.61
C TYR A 265 16.13 2.57 45.33
N GLU A 266 15.66 3.78 45.10
CA GLU A 266 16.04 4.97 45.87
C GLU A 266 14.78 5.52 46.54
N ASP A 267 14.86 5.79 47.85
CA ASP A 267 13.85 6.60 48.52
C ASP A 267 13.99 8.03 47.97
N ASN A 268 13.00 8.48 47.20
CA ASN A 268 12.95 9.83 46.69
C ASN A 268 11.52 10.39 46.74
N ASP A 269 11.42 11.71 46.77
CA ASP A 269 10.15 12.44 46.69
C ASP A 269 9.71 12.67 45.22
N LYS A 270 10.29 11.94 44.25
CA LYS A 270 9.92 12.08 42.83
C LYS A 270 8.58 11.37 42.57
N PRO A 271 7.76 11.88 41.64
CA PRO A 271 6.59 11.15 41.18
C PRO A 271 6.97 9.75 40.67
N LEU A 272 6.14 8.75 41.00
CA LEU A 272 6.20 7.42 40.39
C LEU A 272 5.95 7.54 38.88
N ALA A 273 7.03 7.67 38.09
CA ALA A 273 7.02 7.56 36.64
C ALA A 273 7.54 6.17 36.24
N TYR A 274 6.89 5.53 35.27
CA TYR A 274 7.20 4.15 34.86
C TYR A 274 8.57 4.00 34.15
N ASP A 275 9.19 5.13 33.78
CA ASP A 275 10.46 5.19 33.05
C ASP A 275 11.27 6.42 33.53
N GLU A 276 12.47 6.17 34.11
CA GLU A 276 13.31 7.19 34.76
C GLU A 276 13.65 8.36 33.83
N GLN A 277 13.73 8.11 32.52
CA GLN A 277 14.06 9.14 31.51
C GLN A 277 13.01 10.27 31.44
N TYR A 278 11.76 9.99 31.78
CA TYR A 278 10.69 11.00 31.78
C TYR A 278 10.48 11.63 33.16
N SER A 279 11.07 11.06 34.22
CA SER A 279 11.01 11.62 35.58
C SER A 279 11.73 12.96 35.67
N ASP A 280 12.73 13.20 34.82
CA ASP A 280 13.48 14.45 34.81
C ASP A 280 12.75 15.59 34.07
N LEU A 281 11.67 15.27 33.33
CA LEU A 281 10.85 16.25 32.60
C LEU A 281 9.79 16.91 33.48
N VAL A 282 9.46 16.30 34.62
CA VAL A 282 8.43 16.78 35.54
C VAL A 282 8.98 16.73 36.95
N GLU A 283 8.94 17.86 37.66
CA GLU A 283 9.40 17.97 39.04
C GLU A 283 8.23 18.24 40.00
N CYS A 284 8.40 17.90 41.28
CA CYS A 284 7.44 18.25 42.32
C CYS A 284 7.93 19.50 43.05
N LYS A 285 7.19 20.61 42.91
CA LYS A 285 7.41 21.87 43.64
C LYS A 285 6.19 22.15 44.51
N GLU A 286 6.39 22.30 45.82
CA GLU A 286 5.34 22.67 46.78
C GLU A 286 4.06 21.79 46.68
N HIS A 287 4.22 20.48 46.53
CA HIS A 287 3.12 19.51 46.36
C HIS A 287 2.34 19.63 45.03
N SER A 288 2.91 20.27 44.01
CA SER A 288 2.37 20.33 42.65
C SER A 288 3.41 19.89 41.61
N TYR A 289 2.95 19.19 40.57
CA TYR A 289 3.81 18.75 39.47
C TYR A 289 3.97 19.86 38.44
N THR A 290 5.21 20.15 38.05
CA THR A 290 5.56 21.20 37.08
C THR A 290 6.52 20.67 36.03
N LEU A 291 6.51 21.27 34.84
CA LEU A 291 7.43 20.92 33.76
C LEU A 291 8.83 21.44 34.06
N ASN A 292 9.85 20.59 33.95
CA ASN A 292 11.25 20.97 34.06
C ASN A 292 11.76 21.53 32.73
N ILE A 293 11.57 22.83 32.52
CA ILE A 293 11.93 23.51 31.27
C ILE A 293 13.44 23.44 31.01
N GLU A 294 14.27 23.61 32.04
CA GLU A 294 15.74 23.59 31.87
C GLU A 294 16.26 22.23 31.38
N ALA A 295 15.66 21.13 31.85
CA ALA A 295 16.02 19.79 31.39
C ALA A 295 15.67 19.60 29.90
N LEU A 296 14.47 20.04 29.49
CA LEU A 296 14.01 19.97 28.11
C LEU A 296 14.87 20.81 27.16
N GLU A 297 15.25 22.03 27.57
CA GLU A 297 16.13 22.89 26.79
C GLU A 297 17.52 22.26 26.60
N LYS A 298 18.09 21.64 27.65
CA LYS A 298 19.37 20.90 27.55
C LYS A 298 19.30 19.70 26.60
N MET A 299 18.14 19.08 26.47
CA MET A 299 17.88 17.98 25.52
C MET A 299 17.63 18.48 24.09
N GLY A 300 17.59 19.79 23.87
CA GLY A 300 17.32 20.40 22.56
C GLY A 300 15.84 20.38 22.18
N VAL A 301 14.93 20.25 23.14
CA VAL A 301 13.48 20.28 22.90
C VAL A 301 13.00 21.72 22.85
N ASP A 302 12.46 22.14 21.71
CA ASP A 302 11.73 23.40 21.61
C ASP A 302 10.28 23.20 22.08
N ILE A 303 10.03 23.56 23.35
CA ILE A 303 8.71 23.42 23.98
C ILE A 303 7.65 24.26 23.27
N LYS A 304 8.03 25.44 22.79
CA LYS A 304 7.10 26.33 22.10
C LYS A 304 6.68 25.72 20.77
N GLU A 305 7.63 25.31 19.95
CA GLU A 305 7.37 24.65 18.67
C GLU A 305 6.56 23.35 18.89
N THR A 306 6.87 22.59 19.95
CA THR A 306 6.11 21.38 20.32
C THR A 306 4.65 21.70 20.62
N LEU A 307 4.37 22.71 21.44
CA LEU A 307 3.02 23.15 21.78
C LEU A 307 2.26 23.66 20.54
N GLU A 308 2.91 24.42 19.67
CA GLU A 308 2.32 24.93 18.43
C GLU A 308 1.99 23.79 17.46
N ASN A 309 2.87 22.79 17.35
CA ASN A 309 2.65 21.61 16.49
C ASN A 309 1.54 20.69 17.01
N LEU A 310 1.43 20.49 18.33
CA LEU A 310 0.40 19.65 18.93
C LEU A 310 -1.00 20.25 18.80
N HIS A 311 -1.13 21.57 19.04
CA HIS A 311 -2.44 22.23 19.10
C HIS A 311 -2.83 22.94 17.80
N GLY A 312 -1.89 23.12 16.86
CA GLY A 312 -2.13 23.81 15.60
C GLY A 312 -2.42 25.31 15.76
N VAL A 313 -2.11 25.89 16.92
CA VAL A 313 -2.32 27.30 17.26
C VAL A 313 -1.06 27.89 17.89
N GLY A 314 -0.78 29.17 17.61
CA GLY A 314 0.41 29.84 18.12
C GLY A 314 0.42 30.01 19.64
N VAL A 315 1.58 30.00 20.26
CA VAL A 315 1.75 30.23 21.70
C VAL A 315 2.01 31.71 21.98
N GLU A 316 1.25 32.33 22.89
CA GLU A 316 1.49 33.69 23.38
C GLU A 316 2.60 33.70 24.43
N PHE A 317 2.46 32.85 25.44
CA PHE A 317 3.47 32.60 26.46
C PHE A 317 3.26 31.23 27.11
N PHE A 318 4.30 30.72 27.77
CA PHE A 318 4.22 29.54 28.62
C PHE A 318 5.21 29.66 29.79
N ASN A 319 4.99 28.86 30.83
CA ASN A 319 5.91 28.65 31.95
C ASN A 319 5.79 27.20 32.44
N GLU A 320 6.47 26.86 33.54
CA GLU A 320 6.50 25.51 34.12
C GLU A 320 5.12 24.94 34.54
N LYS A 321 4.07 25.77 34.62
CA LYS A 321 2.71 25.39 35.05
C LYS A 321 1.66 25.56 33.96
N VAL A 322 1.76 26.59 33.13
CA VAL A 322 0.69 26.98 32.20
C VAL A 322 1.20 27.40 30.82
N VAL A 323 0.35 27.27 29.83
CA VAL A 323 0.50 27.82 28.47
C VAL A 323 -0.75 28.63 28.11
N LYS A 324 -0.54 29.75 27.41
CA LYS A 324 -1.61 30.52 26.78
C LYS A 324 -1.44 30.50 25.26
N PHE A 325 -2.47 30.01 24.57
CA PHE A 325 -2.53 29.97 23.11
C PHE A 325 -3.17 31.24 22.55
N LYS A 326 -2.75 31.65 21.36
CA LYS A 326 -3.31 32.80 20.64
C LYS A 326 -4.79 32.58 20.37
N GLY A 327 -5.61 33.57 20.75
CA GLY A 327 -7.06 33.51 20.58
C GLY A 327 -7.80 32.69 21.64
N ASN A 328 -7.10 32.23 22.69
CA ASN A 328 -7.73 31.61 23.85
C ASN A 328 -7.65 32.55 25.06
N ASP A 329 -8.80 32.86 25.66
CA ASP A 329 -8.89 33.78 26.81
C ASP A 329 -8.40 33.15 28.11
N LYS A 330 -8.24 31.81 28.15
CA LYS A 330 -7.85 31.07 29.34
C LYS A 330 -6.50 30.38 29.18
N GLU A 331 -5.74 30.39 30.26
CA GLU A 331 -4.54 29.59 30.42
C GLU A 331 -4.91 28.10 30.56
N VAL A 332 -4.07 27.24 30.00
CA VAL A 332 -4.18 25.79 30.08
C VAL A 332 -2.99 25.26 30.85
N GLU A 333 -3.21 24.29 31.75
CA GLU A 333 -2.12 23.60 32.44
C GLU A 333 -1.15 22.98 31.43
N ILE A 334 0.14 23.26 31.58
CA ILE A 334 1.14 22.90 30.56
C ILE A 334 1.29 21.38 30.43
N LEU A 335 1.23 20.63 31.53
CA LEU A 335 1.26 19.17 31.51
C LEU A 335 0.05 18.58 30.78
N LYS A 336 -1.11 19.23 30.90
CA LYS A 336 -2.32 18.85 30.16
C LYS A 336 -2.20 19.18 28.68
N ALA A 337 -1.62 20.33 28.33
CA ALA A 337 -1.36 20.72 26.95
C ALA A 337 -0.33 19.80 26.28
N LEU A 338 0.63 19.29 27.04
CA LEU A 338 1.66 18.36 26.56
C LEU A 338 1.27 16.89 26.74
N LYS A 339 0.06 16.57 27.21
CA LYS A 339 -0.35 15.19 27.54
C LYS A 339 -0.16 14.18 26.39
N GLU A 340 -0.28 14.61 25.14
CA GLU A 340 -0.07 13.73 23.98
C GLU A 340 1.41 13.47 23.68
N ALA A 341 2.31 14.36 24.14
CA ALA A 341 3.75 14.24 24.01
C ALA A 341 4.44 13.66 25.26
N LEU A 342 3.90 13.95 26.46
CA LEU A 342 4.36 13.41 27.73
C LEU A 342 3.72 12.04 27.94
N ILE A 343 4.54 10.99 27.90
CA ILE A 343 4.11 9.64 28.26
C ILE A 343 3.89 9.62 29.77
N TRP A 344 2.69 9.21 30.20
CA TRP A 344 2.40 8.79 31.57
C TRP A 344 2.55 7.28 31.67
#